data_AF-A0A662UPL9-F1
#
_entry.id   AF-A0A662UPL9-F1
#
_cell.length_a   1.000
_cell.length_b   1.000
_cell.length_c   1.000
_cell.angle_alpha   90.00
_cell.angle_beta   90.00
_cell.angle_gamma   90.00
#
_symmetry.space_group_name_H-M   'P 1'
#
loop_
_entity.id
_entity.type
_entity.pdbx_description
1 polymer ?
#
loop_
_entity_poly.entity_id
_entity_poly.type
_entity_poly.pdbx_seq_one_letter_code
_entity_poly.pdbx_strand_id
1 'polypeptide(L)'
;MALAIALKAKYVLLDGPLKGLDPSRRVKMLKAVAGETESTVVLVTHETRVLRILGEWTVYLLFEGRAYGPIEASKLSSAGVVRGRDAKALITVESGQGVFSIVPSGGKSVTELLSLDKVYEILAEV
;
A
#
# COMPACT_ATOMS: atom_id res chain seq x y z
N MET A 1 -14.46 1.57 -12.64
CA MET A 1 -13.38 2.55 -12.48
C MET A 1 -13.30 3.59 -13.60
N ALA A 2 -13.16 3.22 -14.88
CA ALA A 2 -13.04 4.20 -15.97
C ALA A 2 -14.17 5.25 -15.96
N LEU A 3 -15.42 4.81 -15.74
CA LEU A 3 -16.56 5.70 -15.55
C LEU A 3 -16.39 6.64 -14.34
N ALA A 4 -15.89 6.15 -13.21
CA ALA A 4 -15.73 6.94 -11.98
C ALA A 4 -14.71 8.08 -12.15
N ILE A 5 -13.62 7.83 -12.89
CA ILE A 5 -12.61 8.86 -13.22
C ILE A 5 -13.18 9.83 -14.26
N ALA A 6 -13.86 9.32 -15.30
CA ALA A 6 -14.42 10.14 -16.37
C ALA A 6 -15.53 11.10 -15.91
N LEU A 7 -16.21 10.80 -14.80
CA LEU A 7 -17.26 11.63 -14.22
C LEU A 7 -16.74 12.93 -13.59
N LYS A 8 -15.42 13.11 -13.44
CA LYS A 8 -14.82 14.28 -12.77
C LYS A 8 -15.43 14.56 -11.40
N ALA A 9 -15.73 13.49 -10.66
CA ALA A 9 -16.30 13.62 -9.33
C ALA A 9 -15.25 14.19 -8.36
N LYS A 10 -15.64 15.13 -7.51
CA LYS A 10 -14.73 15.73 -6.51
C LYS A 10 -14.06 14.69 -5.60
N TYR A 11 -14.77 13.59 -5.31
CA TYR A 11 -14.28 12.49 -4.49
C TYR A 11 -14.52 11.17 -5.21
N VAL A 12 -13.48 10.33 -5.30
CA VAL A 12 -13.54 9.02 -5.96
C VAL A 12 -13.01 7.96 -5.02
N LEU A 13 -13.82 6.94 -4.72
CA LEU A 13 -13.40 5.75 -3.98
C LEU A 13 -13.28 4.57 -4.94
N LEU A 14 -12.12 3.92 -4.94
CA LEU A 14 -11.80 2.81 -5.81
C LEU A 14 -11.45 1.59 -4.96
N ASP A 15 -12.35 0.62 -4.91
CA ASP A 15 -12.16 -0.62 -4.15
C ASP A 15 -11.72 -1.77 -5.08
N GLY A 16 -10.51 -2.28 -4.86
CA GLY A 16 -9.93 -3.40 -5.61
C GLY A 16 -9.92 -3.24 -7.15
N PRO A 17 -9.67 -2.05 -7.72
CA PRO A 17 -9.94 -1.81 -9.14
C PRO A 17 -8.99 -2.49 -10.11
N LEU A 18 -7.89 -3.08 -9.62
CA LEU A 18 -6.86 -3.72 -10.43
C LEU A 18 -7.13 -5.22 -10.67
N LYS A 19 -8.12 -5.78 -9.96
CA LYS A 19 -8.45 -7.20 -10.03
C LYS A 19 -8.84 -7.60 -11.47
N GLY A 20 -8.26 -8.69 -11.96
CA GLY A 20 -8.55 -9.23 -13.29
C GLY A 20 -7.92 -8.46 -14.47
N LEU A 21 -7.16 -7.38 -14.21
CA LEU A 21 -6.39 -6.70 -15.26
C LEU A 21 -5.05 -7.41 -15.50
N ASP A 22 -4.62 -7.45 -16.75
CA ASP A 22 -3.24 -7.84 -17.10
C ASP A 22 -2.23 -6.76 -16.63
N PRO A 23 -0.93 -7.11 -16.50
CA PRO A 23 0.08 -6.19 -15.98
C PRO A 23 0.14 -4.84 -16.71
N SER A 24 0.00 -4.83 -18.04
CA SER A 24 0.11 -3.60 -18.84
C SER A 24 -1.07 -2.67 -18.60
N ARG A 25 -2.28 -3.24 -18.48
CA ARG A 25 -3.50 -2.47 -18.17
C ARG A 25 -3.48 -1.91 -16.76
N ARG A 26 -2.96 -2.66 -15.77
CA ARG A 26 -2.78 -2.15 -14.40
C ARG A 26 -1.91 -0.91 -14.36
N VAL A 27 -0.76 -0.94 -15.05
CA VAL A 27 0.16 0.21 -15.08
C VAL A 27 -0.48 1.43 -15.73
N LYS A 28 -1.11 1.25 -16.90
CA LYS A 28 -1.83 2.36 -17.57
C LYS A 28 -2.88 2.98 -16.67
N MET A 29 -3.62 2.12 -15.98
CA MET A 29 -4.70 2.52 -15.11
C MET A 29 -4.21 3.26 -13.86
N LEU A 30 -3.16 2.75 -13.20
CA LEU A 30 -2.54 3.41 -12.05
C LEU A 30 -1.95 4.77 -12.42
N LYS A 31 -1.36 4.91 -13.62
CA LYS A 31 -0.89 6.21 -14.12
C LYS A 31 -2.03 7.19 -14.35
N ALA A 32 -3.17 6.73 -14.87
CA ALA A 32 -4.35 7.58 -15.04
C ALA A 32 -4.90 8.06 -13.68
N VAL A 33 -4.96 7.17 -12.69
CA VAL A 33 -5.35 7.51 -11.31
C VAL A 33 -4.36 8.47 -10.67
N ALA A 34 -3.05 8.21 -10.79
CA ALA A 34 -2.01 9.06 -10.20
C ALA A 34 -1.92 10.46 -10.85
N GLY A 35 -2.32 10.57 -12.13
CA GLY A 35 -2.37 11.84 -12.86
C GLY A 35 -3.68 12.62 -12.69
N GLU A 36 -4.68 12.07 -11.98
CA GLU A 36 -5.92 12.77 -11.68
C GLU A 36 -5.68 13.80 -10.57
N THR A 37 -5.88 15.08 -10.89
CA THR A 37 -5.58 16.20 -9.97
C THR A 37 -6.81 17.02 -9.57
N GLU A 38 -7.94 16.87 -10.27
CA GLU A 38 -9.17 17.59 -9.95
C GLU A 38 -9.99 16.88 -8.86
N SER A 39 -9.68 15.61 -8.62
CA SER A 39 -10.41 14.71 -7.72
C SER A 39 -9.56 14.30 -6.52
N THR A 40 -10.17 14.19 -5.34
CA THR A 40 -9.56 13.44 -4.22
C THR A 40 -9.87 11.97 -4.39
N VAL A 41 -8.83 11.15 -4.63
CA VAL A 41 -8.97 9.74 -4.90
C VAL A 41 -8.50 8.89 -3.72
N VAL A 42 -9.34 7.97 -3.27
CA VAL A 42 -9.00 6.92 -2.30
C VAL A 42 -8.96 5.59 -3.03
N LEU A 43 -7.79 4.95 -3.02
CA LEU A 43 -7.57 3.65 -3.63
C LEU A 43 -7.35 2.58 -2.54
N VAL A 44 -8.24 1.60 -2.48
CA VAL A 44 -8.12 0.44 -1.58
C VAL A 44 -7.63 -0.76 -2.37
N THR A 45 -6.54 -1.38 -1.90
CA THR A 45 -5.94 -2.54 -2.55
C THR A 45 -5.09 -3.35 -1.58
N HIS A 46 -4.96 -4.65 -1.85
CA HIS A 46 -4.02 -5.54 -1.17
C HIS A 46 -2.70 -5.72 -1.95
N GLU A 47 -2.60 -5.17 -3.17
CA GLU A 47 -1.39 -5.25 -4.01
C GLU A 47 -0.36 -4.18 -3.63
N THR A 48 0.80 -4.58 -3.10
CA THR A 48 1.86 -3.64 -2.66
C THR A 48 2.66 -3.03 -3.83
N ARG A 49 2.66 -3.67 -4.99
CA ARG A 49 3.41 -3.21 -6.18
C ARG A 49 2.94 -1.85 -6.71
N VAL A 50 1.72 -1.45 -6.35
CA VAL A 50 1.16 -0.14 -6.73
C VAL A 50 2.01 1.01 -6.20
N LEU A 51 2.71 0.82 -5.06
CA LEU A 51 3.51 1.84 -4.39
C LEU A 51 4.59 2.43 -5.32
N ARG A 52 5.14 1.62 -6.22
CA ARG A 52 6.16 2.05 -7.20
C ARG A 52 5.64 3.07 -8.22
N ILE A 53 4.33 3.11 -8.43
CA ILE A 53 3.67 3.96 -9.43
C ILE A 53 3.03 5.18 -8.75
N LEU A 54 2.54 5.01 -7.53
CA LEU A 54 1.80 6.06 -6.81
C LEU A 54 2.72 7.17 -6.24
N GLY A 55 4.02 6.95 -6.09
CA GLY A 55 4.99 8.02 -5.78
C GLY A 55 4.68 8.79 -4.49
N GLU A 56 4.21 10.04 -4.61
CA GLU A 56 3.95 10.96 -3.49
C GLU A 56 2.60 10.72 -2.78
N TRP A 57 1.87 9.67 -3.16
CA TRP A 57 0.57 9.38 -2.53
C TRP A 57 0.72 9.09 -1.04
N THR A 58 -0.24 9.57 -0.26
CA THR A 58 -0.36 9.24 1.15
C THR A 58 -0.99 7.86 1.31
N VAL A 59 -0.29 6.95 1.99
CA VAL A 59 -0.70 5.57 2.22
C VAL A 59 -1.06 5.37 3.69
N TYR A 60 -2.16 4.66 3.90
CA TYR A 60 -2.52 4.07 5.18
C TYR A 60 -2.56 2.55 5.01
N LEU A 61 -1.98 1.84 5.96
CA LEU A 61 -2.09 0.38 6.06
C LEU A 61 -3.25 0.03 6.98
N LEU A 62 -4.14 -0.82 6.51
CA LEU A 62 -5.25 -1.33 7.32
C LEU A 62 -4.87 -2.70 7.86
N PHE A 63 -4.80 -2.81 9.18
CA PHE A 63 -4.46 -4.05 9.89
C PHE A 63 -5.34 -4.21 11.12
N GLU A 64 -6.02 -5.36 11.25
CA GLU A 64 -6.91 -5.67 12.38
C GLU A 64 -7.91 -4.55 12.72
N GLY A 65 -8.51 -3.94 11.70
CA GLY A 65 -9.49 -2.85 11.86
C GLY A 65 -8.90 -1.50 12.25
N ARG A 66 -7.57 -1.37 12.31
CA ARG A 66 -6.85 -0.12 12.60
C ARG A 66 -6.14 0.41 11.36
N ALA A 67 -6.08 1.73 11.24
CA ALA A 67 -5.32 2.41 10.20
C ALA A 67 -3.96 2.86 10.74
N TYR A 68 -2.91 2.56 9.98
CA TYR A 68 -1.53 2.83 10.30
C TYR A 68 -0.94 3.74 9.22
N GLY A 69 -0.61 4.97 9.58
CA GLY A 69 -0.06 5.98 8.68
C GLY A 69 -0.21 7.39 9.27
N PRO A 70 -0.06 8.45 8.46
CA PRO A 70 0.24 8.45 7.03
C PRO A 70 1.70 8.08 6.71
N ILE A 71 1.94 7.38 5.60
CA ILE A 71 3.28 7.13 5.04
C ILE A 71 3.25 7.47 3.54
N GLU A 72 4.26 8.17 3.06
CA GLU A 72 4.42 8.44 1.63
C GLU A 72 4.71 7.14 0.86
N ALA A 73 4.04 6.92 -0.27
CA ALA A 73 4.18 5.67 -1.03
C ALA A 73 5.62 5.42 -1.49
N SER A 74 6.37 6.48 -1.82
CA SER A 74 7.79 6.42 -2.19
C SER A 74 8.63 5.80 -1.05
N LYS A 75 8.46 6.26 0.20
CA LYS A 75 9.14 5.75 1.39
C LYS A 75 8.75 4.31 1.68
N LEU A 76 7.47 3.99 1.51
CA LEU A 76 6.98 2.64 1.71
C LEU A 76 7.47 1.67 0.60
N SER A 77 7.71 2.17 -0.60
CA SER A 77 8.17 1.36 -1.74
C SER A 77 9.62 0.87 -1.58
N SER A 78 10.46 1.61 -0.86
CA SER A 78 11.83 1.24 -0.53
C SER A 78 11.99 0.62 0.86
N ALA A 79 10.94 0.66 1.69
CA ALA A 79 10.94 0.10 3.03
C ALA A 79 10.98 -1.43 3.04
N GLY A 80 11.41 -1.96 4.17
CA GLY A 80 11.29 -3.39 4.48
C GLY A 80 10.53 -3.63 5.77
N VAL A 81 10.13 -4.88 5.96
CA VAL A 81 9.39 -5.36 7.13
C VAL A 81 10.32 -6.21 7.99
N VAL A 82 10.33 -5.92 9.29
CA VAL A 82 11.08 -6.65 10.32
C VAL A 82 10.16 -7.07 11.44
N ARG A 83 10.45 -8.21 12.07
CA ARG A 83 9.73 -8.65 13.27
C ARG A 83 10.15 -7.82 14.48
N GLY A 84 9.21 -7.54 15.37
CA GLY A 84 9.42 -6.78 16.59
C GLY A 84 9.32 -5.26 16.41
N ARG A 85 9.64 -4.54 17.50
CA ARG A 85 9.73 -3.08 17.49
C ARG A 85 11.13 -2.66 17.04
N ASP A 86 11.20 -1.68 16.15
CA ASP A 86 12.44 -1.04 15.75
C ASP A 86 12.37 0.47 16.04
N ALA A 87 13.43 1.03 16.62
CA ALA A 87 13.48 2.45 16.98
C ALA A 87 13.48 3.38 15.75
N LYS A 88 13.85 2.87 14.58
CA LYS A 88 13.87 3.59 13.29
C LYS A 88 12.63 3.31 12.45
N ALA A 89 11.61 2.65 13.01
CA ALA A 89 10.41 2.29 12.27
C ALA A 89 9.71 3.53 11.68
N LEU A 90 9.35 3.45 10.41
CA LEU A 90 8.36 4.34 9.79
C LEU A 90 6.99 4.12 10.44
N ILE A 91 6.68 2.86 10.73
CA ILE A 91 5.49 2.48 11.48
C ILE A 91 5.70 1.15 12.19
N THR A 92 5.14 1.01 13.39
CA THR A 92 5.05 -0.25 14.11
C THR A 92 3.60 -0.69 14.15
N VAL A 93 3.35 -1.94 13.77
CA VAL A 93 2.02 -2.55 13.76
C VAL A 93 1.98 -3.59 14.87
N GLU A 94 0.98 -3.46 15.74
CA GLU A 94 0.69 -4.41 16.79
C GLU A 94 -0.52 -5.25 16.35
N SER A 95 -0.33 -6.56 16.30
CA SER A 95 -1.37 -7.52 15.91
C SER A 95 -1.53 -8.60 16.98
N GLY A 96 -2.64 -9.33 16.95
CA GLY A 96 -2.85 -10.49 17.82
C GLY A 96 -1.79 -11.59 17.64
N GLN A 97 -1.10 -11.62 16.50
CA GLN A 97 -0.04 -12.60 16.18
C GLN A 97 1.38 -12.11 16.53
N GLY A 98 1.51 -10.87 17.00
CA GLY A 98 2.79 -10.27 17.35
C GLY A 98 2.97 -8.87 16.81
N VAL A 99 4.18 -8.34 16.98
CA VAL A 99 4.55 -6.98 16.56
C VAL A 99 5.51 -7.06 15.39
N PHE A 100 5.30 -6.21 14.38
CA PHE A 100 6.28 -5.98 13.32
C PHE A 100 6.47 -4.48 13.09
N SER A 101 7.60 -4.12 12.50
CA SER A 101 7.92 -2.75 12.14
C SER A 101 8.22 -2.67 10.65
N ILE A 102 7.78 -1.59 10.03
CA ILE A 102 8.20 -1.19 8.70
C ILE A 102 9.33 -0.18 8.87
N VAL A 103 10.50 -0.50 8.33
CA VAL A 103 11.73 0.26 8.50
C VAL A 103 12.17 0.86 7.16
N PRO A 104 12.84 2.03 7.14
CA PRO A 104 13.30 2.67 5.91
C PRO A 104 14.27 1.81 5.09
N SER A 105 15.02 0.91 5.74
CA SER A 105 15.97 0.00 5.10
C SER A 105 16.19 -1.27 5.92
N GLY A 106 16.52 -2.37 5.25
CA GLY A 106 16.68 -3.70 5.84
C GLY A 106 15.37 -4.49 5.90
N GLY A 107 15.42 -5.75 6.33
CA GLY A 107 14.25 -6.64 6.38
C GLY A 107 13.77 -7.11 4.99
N LYS A 108 12.56 -7.69 4.95
CA LYS A 108 11.94 -8.19 3.71
C LYS A 108 11.23 -7.05 3.00
N SER A 109 11.50 -6.83 1.71
CA SER A 109 10.96 -5.67 0.98
C SER A 109 9.43 -5.66 0.98
N VAL A 110 8.82 -4.50 1.28
CA VAL A 110 7.36 -4.33 1.23
C VAL A 110 6.81 -4.63 -0.17
N THR A 111 7.56 -4.30 -1.23
CA THR A 111 7.10 -4.52 -2.62
C THR A 111 7.26 -5.96 -3.09
N GLU A 112 8.04 -6.79 -2.39
CA GLU A 112 8.18 -8.23 -2.65
C GLU A 112 7.09 -9.04 -1.93
N LEU A 113 6.47 -8.47 -0.90
CA LEU A 113 5.25 -8.99 -0.30
C LEU A 113 4.13 -8.83 -1.31
N LEU A 114 3.89 -9.88 -2.11
CA LEU A 114 2.84 -9.92 -3.15
C LEU A 114 1.49 -9.34 -2.66
N SER A 115 1.18 -9.56 -1.38
CA SER A 115 0.13 -8.87 -0.64
C SER A 115 0.58 -8.62 0.82
N LEU A 116 -0.13 -7.74 1.52
CA LEU A 116 0.04 -7.50 2.95
C LEU A 116 -0.23 -8.75 3.81
N ASP A 117 -0.96 -9.74 3.30
CA ASP A 117 -1.22 -11.00 4.02
C ASP A 117 0.07 -11.78 4.29
N LYS A 118 1.09 -11.61 3.43
CA LYS A 118 2.41 -12.21 3.63
C LYS A 118 3.16 -11.66 4.82
N VAL A 119 2.71 -10.56 5.42
CA VAL A 119 3.30 -10.07 6.68
C VAL A 119 3.05 -11.06 7.81
N TYR A 120 1.93 -11.81 7.80
CA TYR A 120 1.69 -12.84 8.79
C TYR A 120 2.68 -14.02 8.68
N GLU A 121 3.18 -14.32 7.47
CA GLU A 121 4.25 -15.32 7.30
C GLU A 121 5.54 -14.88 8.03
N ILE A 122 5.87 -13.59 7.99
CA ILE A 122 7.03 -13.02 8.70
C ILE A 122 6.87 -13.15 10.22
N LEU A 123 5.64 -13.05 10.73
CA LEU A 123 5.35 -13.26 12.14
C LEU A 123 5.40 -14.74 12.55
N ALA A 124 5.16 -15.65 11.60
CA ALA A 124 5.06 -17.09 11.83
C ALA A 124 6.38 -17.86 11.68
N GLU A 125 7.41 -17.31 11.03
CA GLU A 125 8.75 -17.93 10.99
C GLU A 125 9.38 -17.93 12.40
N VAL A 126 9.61 -19.13 12.94
CA VAL A 126 10.19 -19.45 14.28
C VAL A 126 11.65 -19.84 14.13
#